data_AF-A0A238JLH6-F1
#
_entry.id   AF-A0A238JLH6-F1
#
_cell.length_a   1.000
_cell.length_b   1.000
_cell.length_c   1.000
_cell.angle_alpha   90.00
_cell.angle_beta   90.00
_cell.angle_gamma   90.00
#
_symmetry.space_group_name_H-M   'P 1'
#
loop_
_entity.id
_entity.type
_entity.pdbx_description
1 polymer ?
#
loop_
_entity_poly.entity_id
_entity_poly.type
_entity_poly.pdbx_seq_one_letter_code
_entity_poly.pdbx_strand_id
1 'polypeptide(L)'
;MTDLSAPQPDYFDVLLDVVNETLGCDRSTLTPETTFYDLDVDTYEYQSIFAQTCERTGKNLSKVVNSMPIYTLGASEWTMTSLQNLAAFSPKADQLLLRYNVREQVDTLGSVALSIEAETYVSSAKLGELAYPARTKRYVVIWSLVILIGLACIVPIAFAFMPRCTATCELPRWSLSRDVLPFFGSMAALLLAAAYVPGILALRKVRRRRG
;
A
#
# COMPACT_ATOMS: atom_id res chain seq x y z
N MET A 1 10.35 40.50 -35.50
CA MET A 1 10.72 39.26 -36.21
C MET A 1 11.62 38.50 -35.26
N THR A 2 11.02 37.62 -34.45
CA THR A 2 11.72 36.85 -33.44
C THR A 2 12.18 35.55 -34.09
N ASP A 3 13.49 35.34 -34.08
CA ASP A 3 14.16 34.17 -34.63
C ASP A 3 13.70 32.92 -33.86
N LEU A 4 12.93 32.05 -34.54
CA LEU A 4 12.32 30.83 -34.00
C LEU A 4 12.97 29.61 -34.66
N SER A 5 14.27 29.41 -34.45
CA SER A 5 14.95 28.23 -34.98
C SER A 5 16.08 27.69 -34.10
N ALA A 6 15.98 27.87 -32.78
CA ALA A 6 16.63 26.89 -31.90
C ALA A 6 15.87 25.57 -32.07
N PRO A 7 16.55 24.44 -32.37
CA PRO A 7 15.89 23.14 -32.36
C PRO A 7 15.25 22.97 -30.98
N GLN A 8 13.93 22.75 -30.95
CA GLN A 8 13.28 22.42 -29.69
C GLN A 8 13.94 21.14 -29.17
N PRO A 9 14.44 21.12 -27.93
CA PRO A 9 15.01 19.91 -27.39
C PRO A 9 13.94 18.83 -27.42
N ASP A 10 14.28 17.65 -27.95
CA ASP A 10 13.44 16.48 -27.73
C ASP A 10 13.48 16.20 -26.22
N TYR A 11 12.39 16.55 -25.54
CA TYR A 11 12.26 16.40 -24.09
C TYR A 11 12.49 14.96 -23.66
N PHE A 12 12.17 14.01 -24.54
CA PHE A 12 12.42 12.60 -24.31
C PHE A 12 13.93 12.31 -24.31
N ASP A 13 14.68 12.85 -25.28
CA ASP A 13 16.14 12.68 -25.32
C ASP A 13 16.84 13.28 -24.09
N VAL A 14 16.42 14.47 -23.64
CA VAL A 14 16.96 15.07 -22.42
C VAL A 14 16.65 14.21 -21.19
N LEU A 15 15.44 13.67 -21.10
CA LEU A 15 15.06 12.76 -20.02
C LEU A 15 15.91 11.48 -20.06
N LEU A 16 16.13 10.89 -21.24
CA LEU A 16 16.96 9.70 -21.39
C LEU A 16 18.40 9.94 -20.93
N ASP A 17 18.97 11.11 -21.23
CA ASP A 17 20.32 11.47 -20.80
C ASP A 17 20.38 11.60 -19.27
N VAL A 18 19.39 12.26 -18.65
CA VAL A 18 19.30 12.37 -17.18
C VAL A 18 19.12 11.01 -16.51
N VAL A 19 18.28 10.14 -17.07
CA VAL A 19 18.03 8.79 -16.56
C VAL A 19 19.30 7.94 -16.66
N ASN A 20 20.01 7.99 -17.79
CA ASN A 20 21.30 7.32 -17.97
C ASN A 20 22.34 7.84 -16.96
N GLU A 21 22.46 9.15 -16.79
CA GLU A 21 23.39 9.73 -15.82
C GLU A 21 23.06 9.37 -14.36
N THR A 22 21.76 9.27 -14.02
CA THR A 22 21.34 8.99 -12.64
C THR A 22 21.43 7.50 -12.30
N LEU A 23 21.01 6.62 -13.23
CA LEU A 23 20.87 5.17 -12.98
C LEU A 23 22.00 4.33 -13.61
N GLY A 24 22.81 4.92 -14.51
CA GLY A 24 23.83 4.21 -15.26
C GLY A 24 23.30 3.21 -16.29
N CYS A 25 22.03 3.33 -16.69
CA CYS A 25 21.38 2.42 -17.63
C CYS A 25 21.69 2.78 -19.09
N ASP A 26 21.81 1.76 -19.95
CA ASP A 26 22.04 1.97 -21.38
C ASP A 26 20.83 2.61 -22.05
N ARG A 27 21.04 3.79 -22.64
CA ARG A 27 20.03 4.56 -23.38
C ARG A 27 19.34 3.74 -24.47
N SER A 28 20.05 2.79 -25.09
CA SER A 28 19.48 1.96 -26.17
C SER A 28 18.35 1.03 -25.71
N THR A 29 18.30 0.74 -24.41
CA THR A 29 17.31 -0.15 -23.80
C THR A 29 16.05 0.58 -23.32
N LEU A 30 16.10 1.90 -23.25
CA LEU A 30 15.02 2.73 -22.73
C LEU A 30 14.04 3.08 -23.85
N THR A 31 12.76 2.85 -23.59
CA THR A 31 11.67 3.16 -24.52
C THR A 31 10.66 4.09 -23.85
N PRO A 32 9.81 4.79 -24.62
CA PRO A 32 8.76 5.64 -24.04
C PRO A 32 7.80 4.88 -23.12
N GLU A 33 7.66 3.57 -23.31
CA GLU A 33 6.76 2.71 -22.51
C GLU A 33 7.40 2.17 -21.23
N THR A 34 8.73 2.26 -21.10
CA THR A 34 9.49 1.81 -19.93
C THR A 34 8.97 2.53 -18.69
N THR A 35 8.64 1.78 -17.64
CA THR A 35 8.14 2.34 -16.38
C THR A 35 9.30 2.58 -15.41
N PHE A 36 9.13 3.54 -14.49
CA PHE A 36 10.10 3.74 -13.41
C PHE A 36 10.15 2.55 -12.44
N TYR A 37 9.07 1.75 -12.39
CA TYR A 37 9.04 0.50 -11.62
C TYR A 37 9.97 -0.57 -12.23
N ASP A 38 10.00 -0.70 -13.56
CA ASP A 38 10.89 -1.64 -14.26
C ASP A 38 12.37 -1.26 -14.12
N LEU A 39 12.64 0.02 -13.84
CA LEU A 39 13.97 0.58 -13.64
C LEU A 39 14.43 0.52 -12.17
N ASP A 40 13.63 -0.04 -11.26
CA ASP A 40 13.88 -0.12 -9.81
C ASP A 40 14.22 1.24 -9.17
N VAL A 41 13.59 2.30 -9.67
CA VAL A 41 13.88 3.68 -9.27
C VAL A 41 13.23 4.00 -7.94
N ASP A 42 14.03 4.45 -6.97
CA ASP A 42 13.51 4.88 -5.69
C ASP A 42 12.89 6.29 -5.74
N THR A 43 12.26 6.72 -4.64
CA THR A 43 11.59 8.03 -4.59
C THR A 43 12.57 9.20 -4.74
N TYR A 44 13.80 9.09 -4.24
CA TYR A 44 14.80 10.16 -4.32
C TYR A 44 15.37 10.27 -5.74
N GLU A 45 15.66 9.14 -6.37
CA GLU A 45 16.10 9.06 -7.76
C GLU A 45 15.03 9.58 -8.71
N TYR A 46 13.76 9.18 -8.53
CA TYR A 46 12.65 9.69 -9.32
C TYR A 46 12.55 11.22 -9.22
N GLN A 47 12.58 11.77 -8.00
CA GLN A 47 12.55 13.23 -7.80
C GLN A 47 13.75 13.92 -8.42
N SER A 48 14.94 13.32 -8.33
CA SER A 48 16.18 13.83 -8.92
C SER A 48 16.09 13.89 -10.44
N ILE A 49 15.67 12.80 -11.09
CA ILE A 49 15.48 12.72 -12.54
C ILE A 49 14.49 13.79 -13.01
N PHE A 50 13.36 13.91 -12.31
CA PHE A 50 12.32 14.87 -12.66
C PHE A 50 12.80 16.32 -12.52
N ALA A 51 13.50 16.64 -11.43
CA ALA A 51 14.04 17.97 -11.17
C ALA A 51 15.13 18.36 -12.18
N GLN A 52 16.10 17.47 -12.42
CA GLN A 52 17.18 17.70 -13.37
C GLN A 52 16.67 17.85 -14.80
N THR A 53 15.66 17.06 -15.20
CA THR A 53 15.08 17.18 -16.55
C THR A 53 14.37 18.52 -16.73
N CYS A 54 13.60 18.97 -15.73
CA CYS A 54 13.00 20.31 -15.74
C CYS A 54 14.05 21.43 -15.78
N GLU A 55 15.14 21.30 -15.02
CA GLU A 55 16.24 22.26 -15.00
C GLU A 55 16.91 22.38 -16.39
N ARG A 56 17.26 21.25 -17.01
CA ARG A 56 17.91 21.21 -18.33
C ARG A 56 17.01 21.72 -19.45
N THR A 57 15.70 21.55 -19.33
CA THR A 57 14.72 22.00 -20.34
C THR A 57 14.15 23.40 -20.05
N GLY A 58 14.55 24.03 -18.95
CA GLY A 58 14.05 25.35 -18.54
C GLY A 58 12.57 25.36 -18.17
N LYS A 59 12.01 24.22 -17.77
CA LYS A 59 10.58 24.05 -17.45
C LYS A 59 10.32 24.22 -15.96
N ASN A 60 9.11 24.69 -15.63
CA ASN A 60 8.74 24.93 -14.24
C ASN A 60 8.29 23.63 -13.54
N LEU A 61 9.18 23.03 -12.75
CA LEU A 61 8.90 21.85 -11.95
C LEU A 61 7.64 22.01 -11.08
N SER A 62 7.47 23.16 -10.42
CA SER A 62 6.35 23.40 -9.52
C SER A 62 5.00 23.36 -10.23
N LYS A 63 4.92 23.79 -11.50
CA LYS A 63 3.66 23.68 -12.27
C LYS A 63 3.28 22.22 -12.51
N VAL A 64 4.25 21.39 -12.91
CA VAL A 64 4.01 19.96 -13.16
C VAL A 64 3.59 19.27 -11.86
N VAL A 65 4.36 19.44 -10.78
CA VAL A 65 4.08 18.82 -9.47
C VAL A 65 2.71 19.25 -8.92
N ASN A 66 2.35 20.54 -9.01
CA ASN A 66 1.05 21.02 -8.51
C ASN A 66 -0.15 20.52 -9.33
N SER A 67 0.08 20.00 -10.54
CA SER A 67 -0.94 19.41 -11.39
C SER A 67 -1.06 17.88 -11.23
N MET A 68 -0.17 17.25 -10.47
CA MET A 68 -0.23 15.81 -10.20
C MET A 68 -1.46 15.46 -9.34
N PRO A 69 -2.15 14.35 -9.63
CA PRO A 69 -3.27 13.90 -8.81
C PRO A 69 -2.80 13.47 -7.41
N ILE A 70 -3.50 13.93 -6.38
CA ILE A 70 -3.25 13.49 -5.00
C ILE A 70 -4.01 12.17 -4.76
N TYR A 71 -3.29 11.06 -4.70
CA TYR A 71 -3.85 9.76 -4.32
C TYR A 71 -4.11 9.74 -2.81
N THR A 72 -5.38 9.70 -2.41
CA THR A 72 -5.78 9.59 -1.00
C THR A 72 -6.55 8.30 -0.77
N LEU A 73 -6.11 7.51 0.22
CA LEU A 73 -6.86 6.31 0.64
C LEU A 73 -8.23 6.73 1.17
N GLY A 74 -9.30 6.17 0.58
CA GLY A 74 -10.67 6.50 0.98
C GLY A 74 -11.11 5.89 2.32
N ALA A 75 -10.29 5.02 2.90
CA ALA A 75 -10.51 4.37 4.19
C ALA A 75 -9.18 4.15 4.92
N SER A 76 -9.23 4.03 6.26
CA SER A 76 -8.03 3.76 7.06
C SER A 76 -7.42 2.40 6.75
N GLU A 77 -6.10 2.26 6.93
CA GLU A 77 -5.35 1.01 6.76
C GLU A 77 -5.98 -0.17 7.52
N TRP A 78 -6.44 0.06 8.75
CA TRP A 78 -7.13 -0.96 9.56
C TRP A 78 -8.43 -1.44 8.91
N THR A 79 -9.17 -0.53 8.29
CA THR A 79 -10.39 -0.87 7.55
C THR A 79 -10.05 -1.63 6.28
N MET A 80 -9.00 -1.22 5.55
CA MET A 80 -8.53 -1.88 4.35
C MET A 80 -8.06 -3.31 4.63
N THR A 81 -7.19 -3.50 5.61
CA THR A 81 -6.71 -4.82 6.06
C THR A 81 -7.87 -5.72 6.52
N SER A 82 -8.84 -5.16 7.24
CA SER A 82 -10.03 -5.89 7.66
C SER A 82 -10.87 -6.34 6.45
N LEU A 83 -11.08 -5.44 5.48
CA LEU A 83 -11.80 -5.76 4.25
C LEU A 83 -11.06 -6.80 3.40
N GLN A 84 -9.72 -6.78 3.34
CA GLN A 84 -8.91 -7.81 2.64
C GLN A 84 -9.18 -9.21 3.16
N ASN A 85 -9.23 -9.36 4.49
CA ASN A 85 -9.54 -10.64 5.12
C ASN A 85 -11.00 -11.05 4.88
N LEU A 86 -11.94 -10.09 4.90
CA LEU A 86 -13.35 -10.35 4.67
C LEU A 86 -13.69 -10.64 3.20
N ALA A 87 -12.94 -10.08 2.25
CA ALA A 87 -13.14 -10.30 0.81
C ALA A 87 -13.04 -11.79 0.44
N ALA A 88 -12.24 -12.56 1.20
CA ALA A 88 -12.20 -14.02 1.08
C ALA A 88 -13.58 -14.68 1.26
N PHE A 89 -14.47 -14.09 2.06
CA PHE A 89 -15.77 -14.68 2.42
C PHE A 89 -16.97 -13.86 1.94
N SER A 90 -16.78 -12.62 1.52
CA SER A 90 -17.86 -11.69 1.17
C SER A 90 -17.55 -10.91 -0.11
N PRO A 91 -18.32 -11.10 -1.20
CA PRO A 91 -18.13 -10.36 -2.45
C PRO A 91 -18.39 -8.85 -2.27
N LYS A 92 -19.17 -8.46 -1.25
CA LYS A 92 -19.38 -7.04 -0.93
C LYS A 92 -18.14 -6.40 -0.31
N ALA A 93 -17.36 -7.15 0.46
CA ALA A 93 -16.10 -6.65 1.00
C ALA A 93 -15.08 -6.44 -0.12
N ASP A 94 -15.05 -7.36 -1.09
CA ASP A 94 -14.24 -7.25 -2.30
C ASP A 94 -14.59 -6.00 -3.13
N GLN A 95 -15.89 -5.75 -3.36
CA GLN A 95 -16.34 -4.52 -4.03
C GLN A 95 -15.97 -3.24 -3.27
N LEU A 96 -16.01 -3.26 -1.93
CA LEU A 96 -15.60 -2.11 -1.12
C LEU A 96 -14.09 -1.92 -1.13
N LEU A 97 -13.30 -3.00 -1.16
CA LEU A 97 -11.87 -2.92 -1.39
C LEU A 97 -11.59 -2.23 -2.72
N LEU A 98 -12.16 -2.70 -3.83
CA LEU A 98 -11.93 -2.08 -5.14
C LEU A 98 -12.32 -0.59 -5.17
N ARG A 99 -13.33 -0.20 -4.38
CA ARG A 99 -13.76 1.20 -4.28
C ARG A 99 -12.81 2.08 -3.46
N TYR A 100 -12.24 1.56 -2.38
CA TYR A 100 -11.40 2.32 -1.45
C TYR A 100 -9.90 2.13 -1.69
N ASN A 101 -9.52 1.06 -2.36
CA ASN A 101 -8.15 0.73 -2.69
C ASN A 101 -7.74 1.51 -3.92
N VAL A 102 -7.02 2.60 -3.67
CA VAL A 102 -6.48 3.44 -4.74
C VAL A 102 -5.32 2.70 -5.39
N ARG A 103 -5.30 2.69 -6.72
CA ARG A 103 -4.14 2.24 -7.48
C ARG A 103 -3.30 3.47 -7.77
N GLU A 104 -2.05 3.45 -7.35
CA GLU A 104 -1.09 4.46 -7.75
C GLU A 104 -0.86 4.35 -9.25
N GLN A 105 -0.75 5.50 -9.90
CA GLN A 105 -0.46 5.50 -11.32
C GLN A 105 1.05 5.34 -11.51
N VAL A 106 1.42 4.45 -12.42
CA VAL A 106 2.82 4.16 -12.70
C VAL A 106 3.25 5.03 -13.86
N ASP A 107 4.18 5.94 -13.62
CA ASP A 107 4.68 6.80 -14.67
C ASP A 107 5.61 6.04 -15.62
N THR A 108 5.56 6.45 -16.88
CA THR A 108 6.44 5.98 -17.96
C THR A 108 7.39 7.09 -18.35
N LEU A 109 8.54 6.75 -18.94
CA LEU A 109 9.47 7.76 -19.46
C LEU A 109 8.77 8.71 -20.45
N GLY A 110 7.92 8.17 -21.34
CA GLY A 110 7.13 8.97 -22.27
C GLY A 110 6.14 9.92 -21.60
N SER A 111 5.41 9.44 -20.57
CA SER A 111 4.47 10.31 -19.85
C SER A 111 5.17 11.42 -19.06
N VAL A 112 6.37 11.16 -18.54
CA VAL A 112 7.17 12.18 -17.87
C VAL A 112 7.69 13.21 -18.86
N ALA A 113 8.23 12.79 -20.00
CA ALA A 113 8.66 13.70 -21.06
C ALA A 113 7.52 14.61 -21.53
N LEU A 114 6.33 14.03 -21.78
CA LEU A 114 5.13 14.79 -22.14
C LEU A 114 4.67 15.73 -21.02
N SER A 115 4.79 15.31 -19.76
CA SER A 115 4.44 16.16 -18.61
C SER A 115 5.34 17.39 -18.50
N ILE A 116 6.63 17.22 -18.78
CA ILE A 116 7.63 18.28 -18.78
C ILE A 116 7.42 19.22 -19.96
N GLU A 117 7.18 18.67 -21.15
CA GLU A 117 6.85 19.45 -22.35
C GLU A 117 5.64 20.36 -22.12
N ALA A 118 4.55 19.79 -21.60
CA ALA A 118 3.27 20.46 -21.37
C ALA A 118 3.21 21.32 -20.08
N GLU A 119 4.26 21.31 -19.24
CA GLU A 119 4.27 21.90 -17.89
C GLU A 119 3.09 21.47 -17.00
N THR A 120 2.46 20.34 -17.32
CA THR A 120 1.24 19.82 -16.70
C THR A 120 1.34 18.31 -16.69
N TYR A 121 0.94 17.66 -15.59
CA TYR A 121 0.97 16.22 -15.44
C TYR A 121 0.12 15.54 -16.52
N VAL A 122 0.75 14.67 -17.30
CA VAL A 122 0.13 13.83 -18.32
C VAL A 122 0.17 12.39 -17.85
N SER A 123 -1.01 11.79 -17.74
CA SER A 123 -1.15 10.42 -17.28
C SER A 123 -0.62 9.40 -18.29
N SER A 124 0.17 8.43 -17.82
CA SER A 124 0.56 7.23 -18.57
C SER A 124 -0.62 6.26 -18.81
N ALA A 125 -1.76 6.46 -18.14
CA ALA A 125 -2.88 5.53 -18.01
C ALA A 125 -2.51 4.12 -17.49
N LYS A 126 -1.24 3.86 -17.14
CA LYS A 126 -0.79 2.62 -16.51
C LYS A 126 -1.04 2.72 -15.01
N LEU A 127 -1.71 1.71 -14.47
CA LEU A 127 -2.02 1.62 -13.04
C LEU A 127 -1.14 0.54 -12.41
N GLY A 128 -0.54 0.89 -11.28
CA GLY A 128 0.25 -0.03 -10.47
C GLY A 128 -0.59 -1.11 -9.81
N GLU A 129 0.06 -1.93 -9.00
CA GLU A 129 -0.64 -2.95 -8.24
C GLU A 129 -1.60 -2.35 -7.20
N LEU A 130 -2.56 -3.16 -6.78
CA LEU A 130 -3.45 -2.80 -5.69
C LEU A 130 -2.67 -2.80 -4.38
N ALA A 131 -2.65 -1.69 -3.64
CA ALA A 131 -1.97 -1.63 -2.34
C ALA A 131 -2.54 -2.67 -1.34
N TYR A 132 -3.86 -2.88 -1.38
CA TYR A 132 -4.55 -3.87 -0.55
C TYR A 132 -5.28 -4.96 -1.37
N PRO A 133 -4.58 -5.97 -1.94
CA PRO A 133 -5.24 -7.03 -2.70
C PRO A 133 -6.08 -7.95 -1.79
N ALA A 134 -7.15 -8.53 -2.32
CA ALA A 134 -7.98 -9.47 -1.56
C ALA A 134 -7.19 -10.73 -1.18
N ARG A 135 -7.33 -11.18 0.08
CA ARG A 135 -6.65 -12.40 0.55
C ARG A 135 -7.44 -13.65 0.17
N THR A 136 -6.72 -14.74 -0.07
CA THR A 136 -7.37 -16.03 -0.35
C THR A 136 -7.99 -16.64 0.91
N LYS A 137 -9.07 -17.42 0.75
CA LYS A 137 -9.70 -18.16 1.86
C LYS A 137 -8.70 -19.00 2.65
N ARG A 138 -7.80 -19.69 1.95
CA ARG A 138 -6.77 -20.55 2.57
C ARG A 138 -5.85 -19.73 3.47
N TYR A 139 -5.36 -18.60 2.97
CA TYR A 139 -4.50 -17.71 3.76
C TYR A 139 -5.20 -17.25 5.03
N VAL A 140 -6.43 -16.74 4.93
CA VAL A 140 -7.16 -16.17 6.07
C VAL A 140 -7.46 -17.23 7.14
N VAL A 141 -7.85 -18.45 6.73
CA VAL A 141 -8.10 -19.56 7.65
C VAL A 141 -6.83 -20.00 8.35
N ILE A 142 -5.73 -20.19 7.60
CA ILE A 142 -4.43 -20.60 8.18
C ILE A 142 -3.93 -19.55 9.16
N TRP A 143 -3.97 -18.28 8.79
CA TRP A 143 -3.50 -17.19 9.66
C TRP A 143 -4.32 -17.09 10.96
N SER A 144 -5.65 -17.21 10.84
CA SER A 144 -6.53 -17.20 12.02
C SER A 144 -6.23 -18.39 12.94
N LEU A 145 -5.96 -19.56 12.37
CA LEU A 145 -5.60 -20.76 13.12
C LEU A 145 -4.21 -20.65 13.78
N VAL A 146 -3.23 -20.05 13.10
CA VAL A 146 -1.90 -19.75 13.67
C VAL A 146 -2.00 -18.76 14.82
N ILE A 147 -2.80 -17.70 14.71
CA ILE A 147 -3.05 -16.76 15.83
C ILE A 147 -3.65 -17.52 17.01
N LEU A 148 -4.66 -18.36 16.77
CA LEU A 148 -5.33 -19.11 17.82
C LEU A 148 -4.39 -20.09 18.54
N ILE A 149 -3.60 -20.84 17.79
CA ILE A 149 -2.61 -21.78 18.35
C ILE A 149 -1.48 -21.02 19.04
N GLY A 150 -0.97 -19.95 18.44
CA GLY A 150 0.09 -19.11 19.00
C GLY A 150 -0.31 -18.52 20.35
N LEU A 151 -1.53 -17.97 20.46
CA LEU A 151 -2.07 -17.49 21.73
C LEU A 151 -2.25 -18.63 22.75
N ALA A 152 -2.73 -19.79 22.29
CA ALA A 152 -2.88 -20.97 23.14
C ALA A 152 -1.53 -21.51 23.66
N CYS A 153 -0.42 -21.28 22.96
CA CYS A 153 0.92 -21.75 23.36
C CYS A 153 1.73 -20.70 24.14
N ILE A 154 1.74 -19.43 23.71
CA ILE A 154 2.59 -18.37 24.29
C ILE A 154 2.09 -17.93 25.66
N VAL A 155 0.76 -17.83 25.83
CA VAL A 155 0.19 -17.23 27.03
C VAL A 155 0.30 -18.17 28.25
N PRO A 156 0.10 -19.51 28.18
CA PRO A 156 0.43 -20.39 29.32
C PRO A 156 1.90 -20.33 29.72
N ILE A 157 2.81 -20.20 28.74
CA ILE A 157 4.24 -20.04 28.99
C ILE A 157 4.49 -18.71 29.71
N ALA A 158 3.93 -17.60 29.22
CA ALA A 158 4.05 -16.30 29.86
C ALA A 158 3.53 -16.30 31.31
N PHE A 159 2.40 -16.98 31.58
CA PHE A 159 1.88 -17.16 32.94
C PHE A 159 2.74 -18.09 33.80
N ALA A 160 3.37 -19.12 33.22
CA ALA A 160 4.28 -20.00 33.95
C ALA A 160 5.59 -19.30 34.36
N PHE A 161 6.00 -18.27 33.62
CA PHE A 161 7.21 -17.49 33.88
C PHE A 161 6.95 -16.11 34.50
N MET A 162 5.69 -15.72 34.75
CA MET A 162 5.40 -14.52 35.54
C MET A 162 5.89 -14.72 36.98
N PRO A 163 6.63 -13.75 37.54
CA PRO A 163 7.09 -13.84 38.93
C PRO A 163 5.87 -13.97 39.84
N ARG A 164 5.85 -15.06 40.63
CA ARG A 164 4.74 -15.46 41.51
C ARG A 164 4.15 -14.23 42.21
N CYS A 165 2.90 -13.88 41.88
CA CYS A 165 2.11 -12.99 42.73
C CYS A 165 1.95 -13.67 44.08
N THR A 166 2.74 -13.23 45.05
CA THR A 166 2.69 -13.62 46.44
C THR A 166 1.38 -13.14 47.07
N ALA A 167 0.44 -14.06 47.30
CA ALA A 167 -0.41 -14.07 48.49
C ALA A 167 -1.25 -15.35 48.62
N THR A 168 -1.75 -15.96 47.54
CA THR A 168 -2.73 -17.06 47.64
C THR A 168 -2.80 -17.93 46.38
N CYS A 169 -1.79 -18.75 46.09
CA CYS A 169 -1.85 -19.70 44.96
C CYS A 169 -1.27 -21.08 45.33
N GLU A 170 -1.94 -21.76 46.26
CA GLU A 170 -2.00 -23.22 46.24
C GLU A 170 -3.25 -23.62 45.45
N LEU A 171 -3.14 -23.62 44.12
CA LEU A 171 -4.18 -24.13 43.26
C LEU A 171 -3.58 -25.27 42.42
N PRO A 172 -4.23 -26.45 42.36
CA PRO A 172 -3.71 -27.60 41.65
C PRO A 172 -3.49 -27.23 40.18
N ARG A 173 -2.42 -27.76 39.54
CA ARG A 173 -2.04 -27.43 38.14
C ARG A 173 -3.19 -27.56 37.13
N TRP A 174 -4.25 -28.30 37.45
CA TRP A 174 -5.45 -28.49 36.64
C TRP A 174 -6.53 -27.41 36.82
N SER A 175 -6.56 -26.67 37.94
CA SER A 175 -7.47 -25.52 38.07
C SER A 175 -6.98 -24.30 37.29
N LEU A 176 -5.65 -24.15 37.13
CA LEU A 176 -5.07 -23.15 36.23
C LEU A 176 -5.60 -23.29 34.79
N SER A 177 -5.77 -24.51 34.28
CA SER A 177 -6.36 -24.70 32.94
C SER A 177 -7.83 -24.30 32.86
N ARG A 178 -8.62 -24.38 33.95
CA ARG A 178 -10.05 -24.02 33.93
C ARG A 178 -10.29 -22.51 34.00
N ASP A 179 -9.46 -21.78 34.74
CA ASP A 179 -9.61 -20.33 34.91
C ASP A 179 -8.90 -19.53 33.81
N VAL A 180 -7.88 -20.11 33.17
CA VAL A 180 -7.14 -19.45 32.08
C VAL A 180 -7.77 -19.72 30.70
N LEU A 181 -8.50 -20.84 30.50
CA LEU A 181 -9.28 -21.10 29.27
C LEU A 181 -10.24 -19.98 28.87
N PRO A 182 -11.10 -19.45 29.77
CA PRO A 182 -11.99 -18.34 29.43
C PRO A 182 -11.22 -17.04 29.14
N PHE A 183 -10.06 -16.83 29.78
CA PHE A 183 -9.18 -15.70 29.47
C PHE A 183 -8.57 -15.82 28.06
N PHE A 184 -8.12 -17.01 27.65
CA PHE A 184 -7.63 -17.25 26.28
C PHE A 184 -8.74 -17.09 25.24
N GLY A 185 -9.91 -17.67 25.51
CA GLY A 185 -11.07 -17.57 24.61
C GLY A 185 -11.53 -16.13 24.41
N SER A 186 -11.55 -15.33 25.48
CA SER A 186 -11.91 -13.91 25.40
C SER A 186 -10.84 -13.07 24.70
N MET A 187 -9.55 -13.29 24.94
CA MET A 187 -8.48 -12.58 24.21
C MET A 187 -8.43 -12.93 22.72
N ALA A 188 -8.57 -14.22 22.38
CA ALA A 188 -8.68 -14.67 21.00
C ALA A 188 -9.89 -14.05 20.30
N ALA A 189 -11.05 -14.03 20.97
CA ALA A 189 -12.25 -13.38 20.46
C ALA A 189 -12.05 -11.87 20.26
N LEU A 190 -11.34 -11.19 21.17
CA LEU A 190 -11.08 -9.75 21.07
C LEU A 190 -10.13 -9.42 19.92
N LEU A 191 -9.08 -10.23 19.70
CA LEU A 191 -8.15 -10.06 18.59
C LEU A 191 -8.80 -10.35 17.24
N LEU A 192 -9.60 -11.42 17.15
CA LEU A 192 -10.42 -11.68 15.96
C LEU A 192 -11.43 -10.54 15.74
N ALA A 193 -12.08 -10.05 16.79
CA ALA A 193 -12.98 -8.91 16.69
C ALA A 193 -12.24 -7.67 16.17
N ALA A 194 -11.08 -7.32 16.71
CA ALA A 194 -10.30 -6.18 16.24
C ALA A 194 -9.91 -6.29 14.74
N ALA A 195 -9.60 -7.51 14.27
CA ALA A 195 -9.23 -7.76 12.88
C ALA A 195 -10.41 -7.69 11.89
N TYR A 196 -11.62 -8.10 12.30
CA TYR A 196 -12.78 -8.22 11.39
C TYR A 196 -13.86 -7.14 11.59
N VAL A 197 -14.00 -6.55 12.79
CA VAL A 197 -15.06 -5.58 13.13
C VAL A 197 -15.00 -4.31 12.27
N PRO A 198 -13.84 -3.67 12.01
CA PRO A 198 -13.78 -2.48 11.18
C PRO A 198 -14.38 -2.70 9.77
N GLY A 199 -14.06 -3.82 9.12
CA GLY A 199 -14.61 -4.18 7.82
C GLY A 199 -16.11 -4.56 7.89
N ILE A 200 -16.57 -5.21 8.96
CA ILE A 200 -18.00 -5.49 9.18
C ILE A 200 -18.79 -4.17 9.34
N LEU A 201 -18.25 -3.19 10.07
CA LEU A 201 -18.88 -1.87 10.22
C LEU A 201 -18.96 -1.13 8.89
N ALA A 202 -17.91 -1.20 8.06
CA ALA A 202 -17.92 -0.63 6.70
C ALA A 202 -19.01 -1.25 5.82
N LEU A 203 -19.16 -2.58 5.84
CA LEU A 203 -20.23 -3.29 5.13
C LEU A 203 -21.63 -2.86 5.59
N ARG A 204 -21.83 -2.64 6.90
CA ARG A 204 -23.11 -2.18 7.46
C ARG A 204 -23.43 -0.74 7.06
N LYS A 205 -22.44 0.16 7.01
CA LYS A 205 -22.62 1.56 6.59
C LYS A 205 -23.15 1.67 5.16
N VAL A 206 -22.70 0.79 4.27
CA VAL A 206 -23.15 0.75 2.87
C VAL A 206 -24.59 0.27 2.75
N ARG A 207 -25.02 -0.67 3.60
CA ARG A 207 -26.41 -1.16 3.65
C ARG A 207 -27.41 -0.05 4.01
N ARG A 208 -27.04 0.87 4.91
CA ARG A 208 -27.89 2.00 5.34
C ARG A 208 -28.03 3.13 4.32
N ARG A 209 -27.19 3.19 3.29
CA ARG A 209 -27.27 4.21 2.23
C ARG A 209 -28.11 3.78 1.02
N ARG A 210 -28.62 2.54 1.01
CA ARG A 210 -29.42 1.97 -0.09
C ARG A 210 -30.86 1.61 0.30
N GLY A 211 -31.25 1.83 1.55
CA GLY A 211 -32.63 1.69 2.02
C GLY A 211 -33.05 2.99 2.66
#